data_AF-V5G6D8-F1
#
_entry.id   AF-V5G6D8-F1
#
_cell.length_a   1.000
_cell.length_b   1.000
_cell.length_c   1.000
_cell.angle_alpha   90.00
_cell.angle_beta   90.00
_cell.angle_gamma   90.00
#
_symmetry.space_group_name_H-M   'P 1'
#
loop_
_entity.id
_entity.type
_entity.pdbx_description
1 polymer ?
#
loop_
_entity_poly.entity_id
_entity_poly.type
_entity_poly.pdbx_seq_one_letter_code
_entity_poly.pdbx_strand_id
1 'polypeptide(L)'
;MGRWSKNVGWSAFFNLWASVILGEIRIGAIFLLALMTAPLAVGFFLYHVYLIWAGMTTNENAKWEYWRDDIEDGLVFKAKRSEIYGEHGPENESPAPRTFWPAHSDQLLAITDGEPPKVGHMLSSRSNSVIQPDEPTAPIDSRWIRISSLADVENIYDLGFWGNLQDVLKLL
;
A
#
# COMPACT_ATOMS: atom_id res chain seq x y z
N MET A 1 40.33 18.48 -28.43
CA MET A 1 39.21 17.63 -27.98
C MET A 1 39.74 16.60 -26.99
N GLY A 2 39.42 16.76 -25.70
CA GLY A 2 40.01 15.99 -24.60
C GLY A 2 39.55 14.54 -24.54
N ARG A 3 40.53 13.62 -24.59
CA ARG A 3 40.40 12.19 -24.33
C ARG A 3 40.18 11.98 -22.82
N TRP A 4 38.93 11.85 -22.40
CA TRP A 4 38.61 11.57 -21.00
C TRP A 4 39.16 10.18 -20.65
N SER A 5 40.19 10.19 -19.80
CA SER A 5 41.05 9.06 -19.50
C SER A 5 40.29 8.00 -18.71
N LYS A 6 40.39 6.75 -19.15
CA LYS A 6 39.81 5.56 -18.52
C LYS A 6 40.43 5.21 -17.14
N ASN A 7 41.24 6.10 -16.54
CA ASN A 7 42.03 5.87 -15.32
C ASN A 7 42.07 7.10 -14.38
N VAL A 8 40.96 7.80 -14.16
CA VAL A 8 40.91 8.84 -13.11
C VAL A 8 40.68 8.15 -11.77
N GLY A 9 41.69 8.16 -10.90
CA GLY A 9 41.55 7.65 -9.53
C GLY A 9 40.60 8.51 -8.70
N TRP A 10 39.93 7.90 -7.72
CA TRP A 10 39.02 8.59 -6.80
C TRP A 10 39.64 9.82 -6.15
N SER A 11 40.93 9.77 -5.80
CA SER A 11 41.67 10.92 -5.26
C SER A 11 41.75 12.09 -6.24
N ALA A 12 42.02 11.83 -7.52
CA ALA A 12 42.07 12.86 -8.55
C ALA A 12 40.69 13.50 -8.77
N PHE A 13 39.62 12.71 -8.69
CA PHE A 13 38.24 13.20 -8.74
C PHE A 13 37.94 14.15 -7.57
N PHE A 14 38.17 13.71 -6.32
CA PHE A 14 37.93 14.56 -5.15
C PHE A 14 38.79 15.82 -5.13
N ASN A 15 40.06 15.73 -5.56
CA ASN A 15 40.95 16.89 -5.66
C ASN A 15 40.45 17.92 -6.70
N LEU A 16 39.93 17.46 -7.84
CA LEU A 16 39.32 18.33 -8.85
C LEU A 16 38.11 19.06 -8.30
N TRP A 17 37.20 18.34 -7.64
CA TRP A 17 36.02 18.94 -7.01
C TRP A 17 36.37 19.91 -5.89
N ALA A 18 37.30 19.56 -5.01
CA ALA A 18 37.79 20.45 -3.96
C ALA A 18 38.39 21.73 -4.53
N SER A 19 39.19 21.63 -5.60
CA SER A 19 39.75 22.80 -6.29
C SER A 19 38.67 23.71 -6.88
N VAL A 20 37.60 23.14 -7.45
CA VAL A 20 36.48 23.92 -8.00
C VAL A 20 35.67 24.60 -6.90
N ILE A 21 35.38 23.88 -5.81
CA ILE A 21 34.63 24.40 -4.66
C ILE A 21 35.38 25.54 -3.96
N LEU A 22 36.71 25.42 -3.82
CA LEU A 22 37.54 26.46 -3.20
C LEU A 22 37.83 27.64 -4.13
N GLY A 23 37.77 27.44 -5.45
CA GLY A 23 38.02 28.51 -6.44
C GLY A 23 36.99 29.64 -6.38
N GLU A 24 35.73 29.32 -6.08
CA GLU A 24 34.65 30.30 -5.93
C GLU A 24 33.76 29.95 -4.74
N ILE A 25 34.04 30.55 -3.58
CA ILE A 25 33.41 30.15 -2.32
C ILE A 25 31.88 30.28 -2.32
N ARG A 26 31.33 31.23 -3.09
CA ARG A 26 29.86 31.39 -3.23
C ARG A 26 29.23 30.19 -3.94
N ILE A 27 29.84 29.77 -5.05
CA ILE A 27 29.36 28.62 -5.85
C ILE A 27 29.57 27.33 -5.05
N GLY A 28 30.73 27.19 -4.39
CA GLY A 28 31.04 26.07 -3.50
C GLY A 28 30.04 25.93 -2.35
N ALA A 29 29.67 27.03 -1.69
CA ALA A 29 28.67 27.03 -0.62
C ALA A 29 27.27 26.62 -1.11
N ILE A 30 26.82 27.14 -2.26
CA ILE A 30 25.53 26.75 -2.86
C ILE A 30 25.54 25.28 -3.24
N PHE A 31 26.64 24.78 -3.83
CA PHE A 31 26.79 23.38 -4.21
C PHE A 31 26.73 22.46 -2.99
N LEU A 32 27.45 22.77 -1.91
CA LEU A 32 27.41 21.98 -0.68
C LEU A 32 26.03 22.00 -0.02
N LEU A 33 25.37 23.16 0.00
CA LEU A 33 23.99 23.27 0.49
C LEU A 33 23.03 22.39 -0.33
N ALA A 34 23.12 22.45 -1.66
CA ALA A 34 22.34 21.60 -2.55
C ALA A 34 22.65 20.11 -2.34
N LEU A 35 23.91 19.75 -2.13
CA LEU A 35 24.32 18.37 -1.85
C LEU A 35 23.76 17.86 -0.52
N MET A 36 23.55 18.73 0.47
CA MET A 36 22.93 18.35 1.74
C MET A 36 21.41 18.27 1.66
N THR A 37 20.76 19.08 0.83
CA THR A 37 19.29 19.11 0.73
C THR A 37 18.73 18.17 -0.34
N ALA A 38 19.50 17.87 -1.40
CA ALA A 38 19.09 16.99 -2.48
C ALA A 38 18.74 15.57 -2.01
N PRO A 39 19.48 14.92 -1.09
CA PRO A 39 19.12 13.59 -0.60
C PRO A 39 17.73 13.53 0.02
N LEU A 40 17.32 14.58 0.75
CA LEU A 40 15.99 14.66 1.33
C LEU A 40 14.91 14.76 0.25
N ALA A 41 15.10 15.64 -0.74
CA ALA A 41 14.18 15.78 -1.86
C ALA A 41 14.06 14.49 -2.69
N VAL A 42 15.18 13.81 -2.93
CA VAL A 42 15.21 12.50 -3.60
C VAL A 42 14.49 11.45 -2.77
N GLY A 43 14.69 11.42 -1.45
CA GLY A 43 13.97 10.51 -0.55
C GLY A 43 12.44 10.72 -0.62
N PHE A 44 11.98 11.96 -0.55
CA PHE A 44 10.56 12.28 -0.73
C PHE A 44 10.05 11.86 -2.10
N PHE A 45 10.80 12.13 -3.18
CA PHE A 45 10.41 11.74 -4.52
C PHE A 45 10.27 10.23 -4.67
N LEU A 46 11.26 9.45 -4.22
CA LEU A 46 11.23 7.99 -4.28
C LEU A 46 10.09 7.41 -3.45
N TYR A 47 9.78 8.01 -2.29
CA TYR A 47 8.64 7.60 -1.48
C TYR A 47 7.30 7.77 -2.23
N HIS A 48 7.11 8.89 -2.94
CA HIS A 48 5.89 9.08 -3.73
C HIS A 48 5.83 8.14 -4.94
N VAL A 49 6.96 7.84 -5.59
CA VAL A 49 7.02 6.81 -6.64
C VAL A 49 6.61 5.45 -6.09
N TYR A 50 7.05 5.10 -4.87
CA TYR A 50 6.63 3.89 -4.18
C TYR A 50 5.12 3.87 -3.89
N LEU A 51 4.56 4.98 -3.39
CA LEU A 51 3.11 5.10 -3.15
C LEU A 51 2.28 4.88 -4.42
N ILE A 52 2.72 5.46 -5.54
CA ILE A 52 2.07 5.25 -6.86
C ILE A 52 2.19 3.78 -7.28
N TRP A 53 3.34 3.16 -7.07
CA TRP A 53 3.54 1.75 -7.39
C TRP A 53 2.68 0.80 -6.55
N ALA A 54 2.52 1.10 -5.25
CA ALA A 54 1.69 0.31 -4.35
C ALA A 54 0.19 0.62 -4.45
N GLY A 55 -0.21 1.66 -5.19
CA GLY A 55 -1.61 2.08 -5.33
C GLY A 55 -2.22 2.51 -4.00
N MET A 56 -1.47 3.28 -3.19
CA MET A 56 -1.93 3.71 -1.88
C MET A 56 -1.53 5.15 -1.57
N THR A 57 -2.39 5.84 -0.82
CA THR A 57 -2.07 7.13 -0.21
C THR A 57 -1.35 6.95 1.13
N THR A 58 -0.69 7.99 1.64
CA THR A 58 -0.02 7.96 2.95
C THR A 58 -0.98 7.57 4.09
N ASN A 59 -2.25 8.01 4.01
CA ASN A 59 -3.28 7.64 4.99
C ASN A 59 -3.71 6.17 4.88
N GLU A 60 -3.78 5.63 3.66
CA GLU A 60 -4.08 4.22 3.45
C GLU A 60 -2.93 3.32 3.86
N ASN A 61 -1.67 3.73 3.63
CA ASN A 61 -0.50 3.00 4.13
C ASN A 61 -0.57 2.79 5.65
N ALA A 62 -1.02 3.78 6.42
CA ALA A 62 -1.23 3.63 7.86
C ALA A 62 -2.38 2.66 8.19
N LYS A 63 -3.45 2.64 7.40
CA LYS A 63 -4.54 1.65 7.56
C LYS A 63 -4.06 0.23 7.28
N TRP A 64 -3.22 0.07 6.26
CA TRP A 64 -2.63 -1.22 5.91
C TRP A 64 -1.69 -1.74 7.00
N GLU A 65 -1.01 -0.85 7.72
CA GLU A 65 -0.23 -1.21 8.90
C GLU A 65 -1.10 -1.80 10.01
N TYR A 66 -2.25 -1.19 10.33
CA TYR A 66 -3.19 -1.76 11.29
C TYR A 66 -3.69 -3.14 10.86
N TRP A 67 -4.03 -3.32 9.58
CA TRP A 67 -4.41 -4.63 9.06
C TRP A 67 -3.26 -5.65 9.15
N ARG A 68 -2.01 -5.24 8.90
CA ARG A 68 -0.87 -6.14 9.04
C ARG A 68 -0.76 -6.66 10.47
N ASP A 69 -0.89 -5.78 11.45
CA ASP A 69 -0.79 -6.15 12.86
C ASP A 69 -1.96 -7.10 13.26
N ASP A 70 -3.20 -6.82 12.84
CA ASP A 70 -4.36 -7.71 13.09
C ASP A 70 -4.20 -9.09 12.39
N ILE A 71 -3.57 -9.13 11.22
CA ILE A 71 -3.26 -10.38 10.49
C ILE A 71 -2.17 -11.18 11.22
N GLU A 72 -1.12 -10.51 11.69
CA GLU A 72 -0.05 -11.14 12.48
C GLU A 72 -0.58 -11.75 13.77
N ASP A 73 -1.53 -11.07 14.43
CA ASP A 73 -2.25 -11.57 15.60
C ASP A 73 -3.25 -12.69 15.27
N GLY A 74 -3.57 -12.88 13.98
CA GLY A 74 -4.43 -13.96 13.52
C GLY A 74 -5.92 -13.72 13.60
N LEU A 75 -6.31 -12.46 13.75
CA LEU A 75 -7.68 -12.03 13.98
C LEU A 75 -8.47 -11.91 12.67
N VAL A 76 -7.78 -11.99 11.52
CA VAL A 76 -8.36 -11.67 10.22
C VAL A 76 -8.67 -12.92 9.40
N PHE A 77 -9.90 -12.96 8.90
CA PHE A 77 -10.42 -14.00 8.02
C PHE A 77 -10.90 -13.38 6.71
N LYS A 78 -10.61 -14.08 5.60
CA LYS A 78 -11.01 -13.72 4.24
C LYS A 78 -12.05 -14.72 3.73
N ALA A 79 -13.11 -14.22 3.11
CA ALA A 79 -14.08 -15.01 2.36
C ALA A 79 -14.41 -14.31 1.03
N LYS A 80 -15.10 -15.00 0.13
CA LYS A 80 -15.67 -14.36 -1.04
C LYS A 80 -17.05 -13.80 -0.75
N ARG A 81 -17.28 -12.54 -1.13
CA ARG A 81 -18.56 -11.86 -0.96
C ARG A 81 -19.68 -12.61 -1.67
N SER A 82 -19.43 -13.08 -2.89
CA SER A 82 -20.36 -13.91 -3.66
C SER A 82 -20.75 -15.22 -2.97
N GLU A 83 -19.83 -15.84 -2.21
CA GLU A 83 -20.09 -17.07 -1.48
C GLU A 83 -20.86 -16.83 -0.17
N ILE A 84 -20.71 -15.66 0.46
CA ILE A 84 -21.39 -15.30 1.70
C ILE A 84 -22.80 -14.75 1.46
N TYR A 85 -22.96 -13.78 0.56
CA TYR A 85 -24.22 -13.08 0.30
C TYR A 85 -24.96 -13.55 -0.97
N GLY A 86 -24.33 -14.37 -1.82
CA GLY A 86 -24.88 -14.72 -3.13
C GLY A 86 -24.84 -13.55 -4.14
N GLU A 87 -25.48 -13.73 -5.30
CA GLU A 87 -25.52 -12.71 -6.37
C GLU A 87 -26.23 -11.40 -5.97
N HIS A 88 -27.09 -11.43 -4.95
CA HIS A 88 -27.94 -10.29 -4.59
C HIS A 88 -27.25 -9.29 -3.65
N GLY A 89 -26.06 -9.61 -3.14
CA GLY A 89 -25.32 -8.76 -2.21
C GLY A 89 -26.08 -8.52 -0.89
N PRO A 90 -25.47 -7.81 0.08
CA PRO A 90 -26.16 -7.37 1.28
C PRO A 90 -27.27 -6.37 0.93
N GLU A 91 -28.48 -6.58 1.45
CA GLU A 91 -29.70 -5.77 1.17
C GLU A 91 -29.52 -4.26 1.41
N ASN A 92 -28.54 -3.86 2.22
CA ASN A 92 -28.29 -2.47 2.61
C ASN A 92 -27.24 -1.75 1.77
N GLU A 93 -26.62 -2.40 0.79
CA GLU A 93 -25.69 -1.75 -0.13
C GLU A 93 -26.39 -1.41 -1.44
N SER A 94 -26.54 -0.12 -1.74
CA SER A 94 -26.88 0.30 -3.09
C SER A 94 -25.80 -0.20 -4.04
N PRO A 95 -26.14 -0.85 -5.16
CA PRO A 95 -25.14 -1.26 -6.13
C PRO A 95 -24.38 0.00 -6.56
N ALA A 96 -23.11 0.10 -6.16
CA ALA A 96 -22.27 1.18 -6.60
C ALA A 96 -22.30 1.22 -8.13
N PRO A 97 -22.34 2.41 -8.76
CA PRO A 97 -22.24 2.49 -10.21
C PRO A 97 -21.00 1.70 -10.63
N ARG A 98 -21.11 0.90 -11.72
CA ARG A 98 -19.97 0.18 -12.29
C ARG A 98 -18.99 1.19 -12.86
N THR A 99 -18.16 1.75 -11.99
CA THR A 99 -17.08 2.66 -12.34
C THR A 99 -15.80 1.83 -12.49
N PHE A 100 -14.85 2.39 -13.23
CA PHE A 100 -13.52 1.80 -13.36
C PHE A 100 -12.73 1.89 -12.02
N TRP A 101 -13.13 2.83 -11.16
CA TRP A 101 -12.47 3.13 -9.91
C TRP A 101 -13.50 3.46 -8.81
N PRO A 102 -13.34 2.97 -7.57
CA PRO A 102 -12.38 1.94 -7.14
C PRO A 102 -12.58 0.59 -7.84
N ALA A 103 -11.56 -0.26 -7.84
CA ALA A 103 -11.71 -1.60 -8.42
C ALA A 103 -12.70 -2.44 -7.59
N HIS A 104 -13.57 -3.17 -8.27
CA HIS A 104 -14.48 -4.10 -7.60
C HIS A 104 -13.72 -5.37 -7.23
N SER A 105 -13.70 -5.72 -5.95
CA SER A 105 -13.20 -7.00 -5.46
C SER A 105 -14.36 -7.83 -4.90
N ASP A 106 -14.28 -9.14 -5.12
CA ASP A 106 -15.16 -10.14 -4.49
C ASP A 106 -14.62 -10.55 -3.11
N GLN A 107 -13.59 -9.88 -2.60
CA GLN A 107 -13.02 -10.13 -1.29
C GLN A 107 -13.89 -9.53 -0.19
N LEU A 108 -14.06 -10.30 0.88
CA LEU A 108 -14.63 -9.84 2.13
C LEU A 108 -13.69 -10.18 3.28
N LEU A 109 -13.41 -9.18 4.12
CA LEU A 109 -12.55 -9.31 5.30
C LEU A 109 -13.37 -9.16 6.57
N ALA A 110 -13.12 -10.06 7.50
CA ALA A 110 -13.66 -10.05 8.85
C ALA A 110 -12.54 -10.03 9.87
N ILE A 111 -12.73 -9.23 10.92
CA ILE A 111 -11.95 -9.24 12.15
C ILE A 111 -12.78 -9.97 13.21
N THR A 112 -12.15 -10.94 13.89
CA THR A 112 -12.73 -11.73 14.98
C THR A 112 -11.79 -11.75 16.17
N ASP A 113 -12.22 -12.30 17.31
CA ASP A 113 -11.38 -12.48 18.51
C ASP A 113 -10.41 -13.68 18.41
N GLY A 114 -10.00 -14.05 17.18
CA GLY A 114 -9.07 -15.15 16.89
C GLY A 114 -9.72 -16.48 16.52
N GLU A 115 -11.02 -16.64 16.79
CA GLU A 115 -11.79 -17.81 16.35
C GLU A 115 -12.42 -17.56 14.96
N PRO A 116 -12.46 -18.57 14.08
CA PRO A 116 -13.08 -18.43 12.77
C PRO A 116 -14.59 -18.17 12.87
N PRO A 117 -15.19 -17.42 11.93
CA PRO A 117 -16.64 -17.23 11.88
C PRO A 117 -17.40 -18.56 11.84
N LYS A 118 -18.43 -18.69 12.68
CA LYS A 118 -19.33 -19.86 12.72
C LYS A 118 -20.50 -19.69 11.76
N VAL A 119 -21.17 -20.79 11.42
CA VAL A 119 -22.40 -20.75 10.61
C VAL A 119 -23.47 -19.98 11.37
N GLY A 120 -24.13 -19.03 10.69
CA GLY A 120 -25.11 -18.13 11.31
C GLY A 120 -24.52 -16.86 11.90
N HIS A 121 -23.23 -16.57 11.66
CA HIS A 121 -22.61 -15.31 12.03
C HIS A 121 -23.30 -14.11 11.36
N MET A 122 -23.24 -12.96 12.04
CA MET A 122 -23.70 -11.69 11.51
C MET A 122 -22.52 -10.74 11.33
N LEU A 123 -22.37 -10.19 10.12
CA LEU A 123 -21.42 -9.11 9.88
C LEU A 123 -22.04 -7.79 10.34
N SER A 124 -21.30 -7.03 11.14
CA SER A 124 -21.74 -5.70 11.55
C SER A 124 -21.86 -4.79 10.33
N SER A 125 -23.00 -4.12 10.16
CA SER A 125 -23.21 -3.19 9.03
C SER A 125 -22.29 -1.97 9.04
N ARG A 126 -21.58 -1.71 10.14
CA ARG A 126 -20.74 -0.51 10.34
C ARG A 126 -19.27 -0.82 10.61
N SER A 127 -18.92 -2.08 10.79
CA SER A 127 -17.56 -2.50 11.11
C SER A 127 -17.27 -3.85 10.50
N ASN A 128 -16.01 -4.12 10.17
CA ASN A 128 -15.59 -5.43 9.67
C ASN A 128 -15.56 -6.51 10.77
N SER A 129 -16.29 -6.32 11.87
CA SER A 129 -16.36 -7.25 12.98
C SER A 129 -17.45 -8.30 12.77
N VAL A 130 -17.15 -9.54 13.13
CA VAL A 130 -18.12 -10.63 13.09
C VAL A 130 -18.74 -10.83 14.45
N ILE A 131 -20.06 -10.87 14.50
CA ILE A 131 -20.83 -11.28 15.67
C ILE A 131 -21.09 -12.79 15.51
N GLN A 132 -20.51 -13.57 16.41
CA GLN A 132 -20.71 -15.01 16.47
C GLN A 132 -22.14 -15.32 16.95
N PRO A 133 -22.75 -16.44 16.52
CA PRO A 133 -24.07 -16.85 16.98
C PRO A 133 -24.07 -17.20 18.48
N ASP A 134 -25.21 -17.02 19.14
CA ASP A 134 -25.39 -17.36 20.57
C ASP A 134 -25.21 -18.86 20.85
N GLU A 135 -25.36 -19.72 19.84
CA GLU A 135 -25.14 -21.17 19.94
C GLU A 135 -23.63 -21.52 19.97
N PRO A 136 -23.08 -21.98 21.11
CA PRO A 136 -21.64 -22.21 21.25
C PRO A 136 -21.15 -23.37 20.37
N THR A 137 -22.03 -24.33 20.07
CA THR A 137 -21.75 -25.55 19.29
C THR A 137 -21.94 -25.38 17.78
N ALA A 138 -22.26 -24.17 17.31
CA ALA A 138 -22.40 -23.93 15.88
C ALA A 138 -21.10 -24.31 15.14
N PRO A 139 -21.18 -25.02 14.00
CA PRO A 139 -20.01 -25.42 13.25
C PRO A 139 -19.29 -24.20 12.66
N ILE A 140 -17.99 -24.33 12.44
CA ILE A 140 -17.17 -23.33 11.76
C ILE A 140 -17.62 -23.22 10.30
N ASP A 141 -17.73 -22.00 9.79
CA ASP A 141 -18.03 -21.76 8.39
C ASP A 141 -16.75 -21.89 7.54
N SER A 142 -16.66 -22.98 6.78
CA SER A 142 -15.49 -23.30 5.95
C SER A 142 -15.20 -22.32 4.81
N ARG A 143 -16.12 -21.40 4.51
CA ARG A 143 -15.91 -20.36 3.49
C ARG A 143 -14.91 -19.29 3.93
N TRP A 144 -14.69 -19.18 5.25
CA TRP A 144 -13.73 -18.25 5.82
C TRP A 144 -12.36 -18.89 5.99
N ILE A 145 -11.36 -18.23 5.42
CA ILE A 145 -9.98 -18.67 5.44
C ILE A 145 -9.18 -17.66 6.25
N ARG A 146 -8.44 -18.13 7.25
CA ARG A 146 -7.51 -17.27 8.00
C ARG A 146 -6.37 -16.87 7.07
N ILE A 147 -6.09 -15.57 7.00
CA ILE A 147 -4.94 -15.06 6.26
C ILE A 147 -3.75 -14.88 7.20
N SER A 148 -2.54 -15.06 6.67
CA SER A 148 -1.29 -14.93 7.43
C SER A 148 -0.40 -13.80 6.94
N SER A 149 -0.73 -13.19 5.81
CA SER A 149 0.00 -12.08 5.25
C SER A 149 -0.92 -11.04 4.64
N LEU A 150 -0.51 -9.78 4.71
CA LEU A 150 -1.14 -8.69 3.98
C LEU A 150 -1.10 -8.91 2.45
N ALA A 151 -0.16 -9.73 1.95
CA ALA A 151 -0.08 -10.09 0.54
C ALA A 151 -1.31 -10.87 0.03
N ASP A 152 -2.08 -11.50 0.94
CA ASP A 152 -3.32 -12.23 0.60
C ASP A 152 -4.53 -11.29 0.47
N VAL A 153 -4.35 -10.00 0.78
CA VAL A 153 -5.37 -8.96 0.73
C VAL A 153 -5.29 -8.18 -0.58
N GLU A 154 -6.40 -8.12 -1.30
CA GLU A 154 -6.51 -7.35 -2.54
C GLU A 154 -6.64 -5.85 -2.22
N ASN A 155 -5.71 -5.06 -2.77
CA ASN A 155 -5.83 -3.60 -2.72
C ASN A 155 -6.79 -3.13 -3.82
N ILE A 156 -8.03 -2.79 -3.46
CA ILE A 156 -9.04 -2.23 -4.37
C ILE A 156 -8.66 -0.85 -4.94
N TYR A 157 -7.65 -0.21 -4.36
CA TYR A 157 -7.08 1.05 -4.82
C TYR A 157 -5.84 0.85 -5.72
N ASP A 158 -5.43 -0.38 -6.01
CA ASP A 158 -4.32 -0.59 -6.94
C ASP A 158 -4.85 -0.87 -8.35
N LEU A 159 -4.67 0.08 -9.28
CA LEU A 159 -4.90 -0.10 -10.72
C LEU A 159 -3.66 -0.66 -11.44
N GLY A 160 -2.61 -0.99 -10.69
CA GLY A 160 -1.26 -1.24 -11.18
C GLY A 160 -0.51 0.05 -11.45
N PHE A 161 0.83 -0.01 -11.42
CA PHE A 161 1.71 1.16 -11.51
C PHE A 161 1.35 2.16 -12.62
N TRP A 162 1.07 1.68 -13.84
CA TRP A 162 0.73 2.56 -14.96
C TRP A 162 -0.67 3.17 -14.85
N GLY A 163 -1.65 2.42 -14.32
CA GLY A 163 -2.99 2.94 -14.06
C GLY A 163 -2.95 4.02 -12.98
N ASN A 164 -2.25 3.76 -11.87
CA ASN A 164 -2.06 4.72 -10.79
C ASN A 164 -1.32 5.97 -11.27
N LEU A 165 -0.29 5.82 -12.12
CA LEU A 165 0.46 6.96 -12.66
C LEU A 165 -0.42 7.83 -13.59
N GLN A 166 -1.23 7.21 -14.46
CA GLN A 166 -2.16 7.94 -15.33
C GLN A 166 -3.21 8.69 -14.52
N ASP A 167 -3.76 8.07 -13.47
CA ASP A 167 -4.74 8.67 -12.57
C ASP A 167 -4.16 9.90 -11.84
N VAL A 168 -2.97 9.78 -11.24
CA VAL A 168 -2.28 10.89 -10.57
C VAL A 168 -1.96 12.04 -11.53
N LEU A 169 -1.60 11.72 -12.77
CA LEU A 169 -1.32 12.71 -13.81
C LEU A 169 -2.60 13.27 -14.48
N LYS A 170 -3.79 12.79 -14.10
CA LYS A 170 -5.09 13.15 -14.69
C LYS A 170 -5.13 12.97 -16.21
N LEU A 171 -4.50 11.90 -16.68
CA LEU A 171 -4.46 11.55 -18.10
C LEU A 171 -5.66 10.69 -18.53
N LEU A 172 -6.61 10.45 -17.61
CA LEU A 172 -7.88 9.73 -17.79
C LEU A 172 -9.05 10.55 -17.24
#